data_AF-A0A0C2G0L5-F1
#
_entry.id   AF-A0A0C2G0L5-F1
#
_cell.length_a   1.000
_cell.length_b   1.000
_cell.length_c   1.000
_cell.angle_alpha   90.00
_cell.angle_beta   90.00
_cell.angle_gamma   90.00
#
_symmetry.space_group_name_H-M   'P 1'
#
loop_
_entity.id
_entity.type
_entity.pdbx_description
1 polymer ?
#
loop_
_entity_poly.entity_id
_entity_poly.type
_entity_poly.pdbx_seq_one_letter_code
_entity_poly.pdbx_strand_id
1 'polypeptide(L)'
;MFYLASKTERYAPDENGFCRPCSSSDLSSVDSNGARMPRSVTFTACNEYFEKEHPMHQRRIGFKRFASQIILQVPVEQIRKIKETEGIGSISRETQHFSQTTTMHGPKRIYQGKRLAMYFWILMVLCSGILLCYQVSTLIKMYVSNPTVSQVSFLINEKGMDFPAVTICNFNPIKKSYIKKLNASGDFSDHLLEYLIESLMDTRALYGNADRAQLHVGDRALQVYQESHPNFTITGFFNEAG
;
A
#
# COMPACT_ATOMS: atom_id res chain seq x y z
N MET A 1 4.79 10.32 14.81
CA MET A 1 4.72 8.86 15.04
C MET A 1 3.33 8.59 15.59
N PHE A 2 2.38 8.23 14.73
CA PHE A 2 0.98 8.01 15.13
C PHE A 2 0.71 6.51 15.11
N TYR A 3 0.44 5.96 16.29
CA TYR A 3 -0.02 4.58 16.46
C TYR A 3 -1.50 4.51 16.08
N LEU A 4 -1.86 3.63 15.14
CA LEU A 4 -3.25 3.22 14.94
C LEU A 4 -3.43 1.86 15.63
N ALA A 5 -4.18 1.86 16.73
CA ALA A 5 -4.63 0.66 17.40
C ALA A 5 -5.73 -0.01 16.56
N SER A 6 -5.58 -1.31 16.29
CA SER A 6 -6.56 -2.13 15.59
C SER A 6 -7.75 -2.42 16.51
N LYS A 7 -8.95 -1.97 16.10
CA LYS A 7 -10.20 -2.31 16.79
C LYS A 7 -10.68 -3.66 16.28
N THR A 8 -10.46 -4.71 17.08
CA THR A 8 -11.07 -6.03 16.86
C THR A 8 -12.51 -6.01 17.37
N GLU A 9 -13.48 -5.89 16.46
CA GLU A 9 -14.90 -6.12 16.78
C GLU A 9 -15.29 -7.55 16.36
N ARG A 10 -15.72 -8.33 17.36
CA ARG A 10 -16.26 -9.68 17.21
C ARG A 10 -17.61 -9.62 16.49
N TYR A 11 -17.78 -10.40 15.43
CA TYR A 11 -19.08 -10.65 14.81
C TYR A 11 -19.54 -12.06 15.17
N ALA A 12 -20.70 -12.17 15.83
CA ALA A 12 -21.49 -13.39 15.94
C ALA A 12 -22.90 -13.04 15.42
N PRO A 13 -23.56 -13.92 14.65
CA PRO A 13 -24.85 -13.60 14.04
C PRO A 13 -26.02 -13.87 15.02
N ASP A 14 -27.08 -13.06 14.92
CA ASP A 14 -28.41 -13.31 15.51
C ASP A 14 -29.43 -13.43 14.35
N GLU A 15 -30.33 -14.39 14.47
CA GLU A 15 -31.25 -14.95 13.47
C GLU A 15 -32.46 -14.09 13.05
N ASN A 16 -32.61 -12.82 13.46
CA ASN A 16 -33.86 -12.08 13.15
C ASN A 16 -33.72 -10.66 12.56
N GLY A 17 -32.61 -10.32 11.91
CA GLY A 17 -32.56 -9.30 10.85
C GLY A 17 -33.24 -7.93 11.11
N PHE A 18 -33.15 -7.37 12.32
CA PHE A 18 -33.79 -6.09 12.65
C PHE A 18 -32.93 -5.25 13.61
N CYS A 19 -32.52 -4.05 13.20
CA CYS A 19 -31.84 -3.08 14.07
C CYS A 19 -32.86 -2.09 14.67
N ARG A 20 -32.94 -1.99 16.01
CA ARG A 20 -33.70 -0.96 16.72
C ARG A 20 -32.81 0.26 17.07
N PRO A 21 -33.38 1.48 17.18
CA PRO A 21 -32.63 2.67 17.56
C PRO A 21 -32.36 2.72 19.07
N CYS A 22 -31.16 3.11 19.47
CA CYS A 22 -30.82 3.39 20.86
C CYS A 22 -31.57 4.63 21.38
N SER A 23 -32.36 4.44 22.43
CA SER A 23 -32.90 5.48 23.29
C SER A 23 -31.81 5.91 24.28
N SER A 24 -31.52 7.21 24.34
CA SER A 24 -30.59 7.78 25.33
C SER A 24 -31.29 7.95 26.68
N SER A 25 -30.71 7.40 27.75
CA SER A 25 -31.05 7.74 29.14
C SER A 25 -29.93 8.56 29.78
N ASP A 26 -30.37 9.48 30.63
CA ASP A 26 -29.71 10.64 31.22
C ASP A 26 -28.40 10.41 31.99
N LEU A 27 -27.51 11.42 31.96
CA LEU A 27 -26.71 11.75 33.14
C LEU A 27 -26.58 13.27 33.31
N SER A 28 -27.04 13.71 34.47
CA SER A 28 -27.20 15.07 34.96
C SER A 28 -25.88 15.78 35.32
N SER A 29 -25.80 17.08 35.05
CA SER A 29 -24.94 18.00 35.82
C SER A 29 -25.65 19.35 36.02
N VAL A 30 -25.87 19.71 37.29
CA VAL A 30 -26.35 21.03 37.75
C VAL A 30 -25.19 22.03 37.66
N ASP A 31 -25.47 23.21 37.11
CA ASP A 31 -24.56 24.36 37.06
C ASP A 31 -25.07 25.48 37.99
N SER A 32 -24.16 26.07 38.76
CA SER A 32 -24.42 27.23 39.62
C SER A 32 -23.84 28.47 38.92
N ASN A 33 -24.64 29.12 38.09
CA ASN A 33 -24.67 30.57 37.83
C ASN A 33 -25.47 30.84 36.54
N GLY A 34 -26.78 31.02 36.71
CA GLY A 34 -27.73 31.21 35.61
C GLY A 34 -27.38 32.38 34.69
N ALA A 35 -27.06 32.07 33.44
CA ALA A 35 -27.19 32.96 32.29
C ALA A 35 -27.55 32.15 31.03
N ARG A 36 -28.52 32.65 30.25
CA ARG A 36 -29.14 31.98 29.09
C ARG A 36 -28.64 32.59 27.78
N MET A 37 -28.12 31.77 26.84
CA MET A 37 -28.32 31.88 25.37
C MET A 37 -27.68 30.70 24.59
N PRO A 38 -28.04 30.46 23.30
CA PRO A 38 -28.53 29.17 22.83
C PRO A 38 -27.47 28.20 22.27
N ARG A 39 -27.83 26.92 22.32
CA ARG A 39 -27.10 25.79 21.76
C ARG A 39 -27.09 25.79 20.23
N SER A 40 -25.97 25.29 19.74
CA SER A 40 -25.60 25.00 18.36
C SER A 40 -26.51 24.00 17.63
N VAL A 41 -26.38 24.07 16.31
CA VAL A 41 -27.05 23.36 15.22
C VAL A 41 -26.89 21.84 15.27
N THR A 42 -27.96 21.11 14.91
CA THR A 42 -27.84 19.83 14.20
C THR A 42 -29.03 19.69 13.25
N PHE A 43 -28.79 19.76 11.93
CA PHE A 43 -29.78 19.39 10.93
C PHE A 43 -29.29 18.10 10.29
N THR A 44 -29.88 16.98 10.70
CA THR A 44 -29.69 15.67 10.08
C THR A 44 -30.59 15.64 8.84
N ALA A 45 -30.01 15.68 7.64
CA ALA A 45 -30.77 15.48 6.41
C ALA A 45 -30.95 13.96 6.19
N CYS A 46 -32.11 13.43 6.58
CA CYS A 46 -32.61 12.17 6.02
C CYS A 46 -33.03 12.43 4.57
N ASN A 47 -32.48 11.65 3.64
CA ASN A 47 -32.85 11.67 2.24
C ASN A 47 -34.03 10.71 2.04
N GLU A 48 -35.27 11.19 2.15
CA GLU A 48 -36.46 10.44 1.77
C GLU A 48 -36.70 10.59 0.27
N TYR A 49 -36.44 9.51 -0.48
CA TYR A 49 -37.13 9.23 -1.74
C TYR A 49 -38.43 8.51 -1.37
N PHE A 50 -39.58 9.16 -1.63
CA PHE A 50 -40.85 8.44 -1.64
C PHE A 50 -41.68 8.85 -2.85
N GLU A 51 -41.86 7.86 -3.71
CA GLU A 51 -42.73 7.78 -4.87
C GLU A 51 -44.19 7.97 -4.44
N LYS A 52 -44.92 8.88 -5.08
CA LYS A 52 -46.39 8.94 -4.95
C LYS A 52 -47.02 8.73 -6.32
N GLU A 53 -47.51 7.50 -6.51
CA GLU A 53 -48.51 7.14 -7.51
C GLU A 53 -49.78 7.99 -7.32
N HIS A 54 -50.27 8.56 -8.42
CA HIS A 54 -51.56 9.25 -8.48
C HIS A 54 -52.66 8.27 -8.95
N PRO A 55 -53.82 8.20 -8.28
CA PRO A 55 -54.92 7.35 -8.74
C PRO A 55 -55.67 7.97 -9.92
N MET A 56 -55.90 7.10 -10.90
CA MET A 56 -56.68 7.31 -12.11
C MET A 56 -58.11 7.79 -11.83
N HIS A 57 -58.47 8.98 -12.32
CA HIS A 57 -59.87 9.33 -12.57
C HIS A 57 -60.08 9.52 -14.08
N GLN A 58 -60.63 8.49 -14.70
CA GLN A 58 -61.14 8.47 -16.07
C GLN A 58 -62.18 9.57 -16.25
N ARG A 59 -61.91 10.57 -17.11
CA ARG A 59 -62.97 11.36 -17.76
C ARG A 59 -62.58 11.58 -19.22
N ARG A 60 -63.11 10.68 -20.06
CA ARG A 60 -62.95 10.66 -21.53
C ARG A 60 -63.72 11.86 -22.12
N ILE A 61 -63.01 12.88 -22.61
CA ILE A 61 -63.59 13.93 -23.47
C ILE A 61 -62.66 14.10 -24.69
N GLY A 62 -63.28 14.09 -25.88
CA GLY A 62 -62.70 13.62 -27.13
C GLY A 62 -61.67 14.55 -27.78
N PHE A 63 -60.60 13.91 -28.23
CA PHE A 63 -59.53 14.48 -29.04
C PHE A 63 -59.94 14.50 -30.52
N LYS A 64 -60.66 15.53 -30.99
CA LYS A 64 -60.78 15.84 -32.43
C LYS A 64 -60.91 17.36 -32.66
N ARG A 65 -60.00 17.88 -33.51
CA ARG A 65 -59.96 19.21 -34.16
C ARG A 65 -59.44 20.42 -33.35
N PHE A 66 -58.14 20.70 -33.42
CA PHE A 66 -57.57 22.06 -33.31
C PHE A 66 -56.20 22.15 -34.02
N ALA A 67 -56.10 21.65 -35.26
CA ALA A 67 -54.84 21.62 -36.02
C ALA A 67 -54.82 22.59 -37.23
N SER A 68 -55.60 23.67 -37.20
CA SER A 68 -55.58 24.65 -38.30
C SER A 68 -56.12 25.99 -37.82
N GLN A 69 -55.26 26.80 -37.21
CA GLN A 69 -55.25 28.28 -37.22
C GLN A 69 -54.38 28.81 -36.06
N ILE A 70 -53.07 28.73 -36.20
CA ILE A 70 -52.14 29.62 -35.47
C ILE A 70 -51.14 30.14 -36.51
N ILE A 71 -51.45 31.30 -37.09
CA ILE A 71 -50.47 32.10 -37.82
C ILE A 71 -49.82 32.99 -36.76
N LEU A 72 -48.62 32.63 -36.33
CA LEU A 72 -47.81 33.40 -35.38
C LEU A 72 -47.26 34.63 -36.11
N GLN A 73 -47.93 35.78 -36.01
CA GLN A 73 -47.28 37.06 -36.30
C GLN A 73 -46.26 37.34 -35.20
N VAL A 74 -44.98 37.10 -35.49
CA VAL A 74 -43.89 37.46 -34.60
C VAL A 74 -43.42 38.87 -34.98
N PRO A 75 -43.54 39.88 -34.08
CA PRO A 75 -43.09 41.23 -34.38
C PRO A 75 -41.55 41.26 -34.56
N VAL A 76 -41.10 41.86 -35.67
CA VAL A 76 -39.69 41.93 -36.11
C VAL A 76 -38.77 42.57 -35.06
N GLU A 77 -39.33 43.43 -34.20
CA GLU A 77 -38.60 44.07 -33.10
C GLU A 77 -38.12 43.06 -32.05
N GLN A 78 -38.82 41.94 -31.87
CA GLN A 78 -38.37 40.85 -30.98
C GLN A 78 -37.15 40.14 -31.58
N ILE A 79 -37.10 39.96 -32.90
CA ILE A 79 -35.96 39.34 -33.60
C ILE A 79 -34.72 40.24 -33.53
N ARG A 80 -34.91 41.57 -33.60
CA ARG A 80 -33.81 42.53 -33.43
C ARG A 80 -33.20 42.48 -32.03
N LYS A 81 -34.02 42.24 -31.00
CA LYS A 81 -33.57 42.04 -29.61
C LYS A 81 -32.79 40.73 -29.40
N ILE A 82 -33.11 39.68 -30.19
CA ILE A 82 -32.39 38.40 -30.16
C ILE A 82 -31.00 38.53 -30.82
N LYS A 83 -30.84 39.45 -31.77
CA LYS A 83 -29.52 39.74 -32.39
C LYS A 83 -28.56 40.47 -31.45
N GLU A 84 -29.07 41.21 -30.47
CA GLU A 84 -28.27 41.91 -29.45
C GLU A 84 -28.02 41.09 -28.18
N THR A 85 -28.61 39.89 -28.05
CA THR A 85 -28.27 39.00 -26.94
C THR A 85 -26.99 38.25 -27.28
N GLU A 86 -25.92 38.53 -26.54
CA GLU A 86 -24.68 37.75 -26.56
C GLU A 86 -25.00 36.25 -26.53
N GLY A 87 -24.26 35.47 -27.31
CA GLY A 87 -24.58 34.10 -27.74
C GLY A 87 -25.12 33.16 -26.66
N ILE A 88 -26.08 32.33 -27.08
CA ILE A 88 -26.64 31.19 -26.36
C ILE A 88 -25.52 30.14 -26.20
N GLY A 89 -24.73 30.32 -25.15
CA GLY A 89 -23.52 29.54 -24.84
C GLY A 89 -22.56 30.31 -23.94
N SER A 90 -23.10 31.17 -23.06
CA SER A 90 -22.27 31.99 -22.18
C SER A 90 -21.54 31.09 -21.18
N ILE A 91 -20.21 31.00 -21.33
CA ILE A 91 -19.28 30.26 -20.45
C ILE A 91 -19.54 30.57 -18.97
N SER A 92 -19.95 31.81 -18.67
CA SER A 92 -20.33 32.23 -17.31
C SER A 92 -21.52 31.44 -16.77
N ARG A 93 -22.55 31.20 -17.59
CA ARG A 93 -23.76 30.47 -17.21
C ARG A 93 -23.46 28.99 -16.97
N GLU A 94 -22.59 28.39 -17.78
CA GLU A 94 -22.15 27.01 -17.65
C GLU A 94 -21.24 26.81 -16.42
N THR A 95 -20.28 27.72 -16.22
CA THR A 95 -19.40 27.72 -15.05
C THR A 95 -20.19 27.91 -13.76
N GLN A 96 -21.20 28.80 -13.77
CA GLN A 96 -22.11 28.98 -12.65
C GLN A 96 -22.87 27.70 -12.32
N HIS A 97 -23.50 27.07 -13.32
CA HIS A 97 -24.24 25.83 -13.13
C HIS A 97 -23.31 24.72 -12.58
N PHE A 98 -22.15 24.53 -13.20
CA PHE A 98 -21.15 23.56 -12.75
C PHE A 98 -20.69 23.80 -11.30
N SER A 99 -20.39 25.05 -10.93
CA SER A 99 -19.96 25.40 -9.58
C SER A 99 -21.02 25.16 -8.50
N GLN A 100 -22.30 25.15 -8.88
CA GLN A 100 -23.42 24.94 -7.96
C GLN A 100 -23.81 23.46 -7.85
N THR A 101 -23.65 22.69 -8.93
CA THR A 101 -23.96 21.26 -8.99
C THR A 101 -22.82 20.37 -8.49
N THR A 102 -21.57 20.84 -8.57
CA THR A 102 -20.42 20.06 -8.11
C THR A 102 -20.48 19.81 -6.59
N THR A 103 -20.07 18.61 -6.18
CA THR A 103 -19.91 18.24 -4.76
C THR A 103 -18.66 18.87 -4.14
N MET A 104 -17.77 19.45 -4.95
CA MET A 104 -16.58 20.12 -4.48
C MET A 104 -16.93 21.51 -3.92
N HIS A 105 -16.68 21.71 -2.63
CA HIS A 105 -17.02 22.95 -1.93
C HIS A 105 -16.21 24.18 -2.41
N GLY A 106 -15.03 23.96 -3.00
CA GLY A 106 -14.11 25.01 -3.46
C GLY A 106 -14.66 25.89 -4.58
N PRO A 107 -15.02 25.33 -5.76
CA PRO A 107 -15.56 26.09 -6.90
C PRO A 107 -16.77 26.97 -6.56
N LYS A 108 -17.67 26.46 -5.71
CA LYS A 108 -18.84 27.22 -5.22
C LYS A 108 -18.44 28.49 -4.47
N ARG A 109 -17.42 28.40 -3.60
CA ARG A 109 -16.92 29.53 -2.79
C ARG A 109 -16.08 30.51 -3.61
N ILE A 110 -15.40 30.03 -4.64
CA ILE A 110 -14.68 30.86 -5.61
C ILE A 110 -15.67 31.70 -6.42
N TYR A 111 -16.75 31.09 -6.91
CA TYR A 111 -17.76 31.78 -7.73
C TYR A 111 -18.59 32.80 -6.92
N GLN A 112 -18.89 32.52 -5.65
CA GLN A 112 -19.67 33.40 -4.78
C GLN A 112 -18.82 34.44 -4.01
N GLY A 113 -17.48 34.32 -4.06
CA GLY A 113 -16.56 35.12 -3.25
C GLY A 113 -16.33 36.53 -3.80
N LYS A 114 -16.23 37.53 -2.90
CA LYS A 114 -15.74 38.89 -3.25
C LYS A 114 -14.22 38.84 -3.44
N ARG A 115 -13.64 39.73 -4.27
CA ARG A 115 -12.22 39.72 -4.72
C ARG A 115 -11.20 39.04 -3.77
N LEU A 116 -11.04 39.52 -2.53
CA LEU A 116 -10.09 38.93 -1.58
C LEU A 116 -10.43 37.50 -1.15
N ALA A 117 -11.70 37.21 -0.89
CA ALA A 117 -12.16 35.87 -0.57
C ALA A 117 -11.98 34.92 -1.75
N MET A 118 -12.21 35.39 -2.99
CA MET A 118 -11.99 34.60 -4.20
C MET A 118 -10.52 34.16 -4.31
N TYR A 119 -9.55 35.07 -4.14
CA TYR A 119 -8.13 34.72 -4.15
C TYR A 119 -7.74 33.72 -3.05
N PHE A 120 -8.27 33.92 -1.83
CA PHE A 120 -8.07 32.98 -0.73
C PHE A 120 -8.58 31.57 -1.07
N TRP A 121 -9.80 31.47 -1.61
CA TRP A 121 -10.39 30.17 -1.97
C TRP A 121 -9.68 29.51 -3.15
N ILE A 122 -9.21 30.28 -4.13
CA ILE A 122 -8.38 29.78 -5.23
C ILE A 122 -7.08 29.20 -4.68
N LEU A 123 -6.38 29.93 -3.79
CA LEU A 123 -5.15 29.47 -3.17
C LEU A 123 -5.38 28.18 -2.38
N MET A 124 -6.46 28.11 -1.59
CA MET A 124 -6.81 26.91 -0.83
C MET A 124 -7.09 25.70 -1.71
N VAL A 125 -7.86 25.87 -2.79
CA VAL A 125 -8.14 24.78 -3.74
C VAL A 125 -6.86 24.33 -4.45
N LEU A 126 -6.01 25.28 -4.85
CA LEU A 126 -4.73 24.99 -5.49
C LEU A 126 -3.79 24.22 -4.54
N CYS A 127 -3.62 24.70 -3.30
CA CYS A 127 -2.84 24.02 -2.28
C CYS A 127 -3.38 22.61 -1.99
N SER A 128 -4.69 22.46 -1.86
CA SER A 128 -5.32 21.14 -1.65
C SER A 128 -5.09 20.21 -2.84
N GLY A 129 -5.13 20.73 -4.08
CA GLY A 129 -4.83 19.95 -5.28
C GLY A 129 -3.39 19.48 -5.33
N ILE A 130 -2.43 20.36 -5.00
CA ILE A 130 -0.99 20.01 -4.93
C ILE A 130 -0.76 18.92 -3.89
N LEU A 131 -1.33 19.07 -2.69
CA LEU A 131 -1.21 18.06 -1.62
C LEU A 131 -1.82 16.72 -2.03
N LEU A 132 -2.98 16.74 -2.70
CA LEU A 132 -3.61 15.53 -3.22
C LEU A 132 -2.71 14.83 -4.24
N CYS A 133 -2.18 15.56 -5.22
CA CYS A 133 -1.26 15.01 -6.23
C CYS A 133 0.01 14.43 -5.58
N TYR A 134 0.55 15.10 -4.55
CA TYR A 134 1.70 14.61 -3.80
C TYR A 134 1.40 13.30 -3.06
N GLN A 135 0.24 13.21 -2.40
CA GLN A 135 -0.18 12.00 -1.68
C GLN A 135 -0.43 10.83 -2.63
N VAL A 136 -1.13 11.07 -3.75
CA VAL A 136 -1.37 10.06 -4.79
C VAL A 136 -0.05 9.55 -5.36
N SER A 137 0.88 10.46 -5.69
CA SER A 137 2.21 10.07 -6.21
C SER A 137 2.98 9.22 -5.21
N THR A 138 2.90 9.56 -3.92
CA THR A 138 3.53 8.79 -2.84
C THR A 138 2.91 7.40 -2.71
N LEU A 139 1.58 7.32 -2.75
CA LEU A 139 0.86 6.04 -2.68
C LEU A 139 1.17 5.14 -3.88
N ILE A 140 1.26 5.71 -5.09
CA ILE A 140 1.65 4.97 -6.30
C ILE A 140 3.08 4.45 -6.17
N LYS A 141 4.03 5.26 -5.70
CA LYS A 141 5.41 4.81 -5.45
C LYS A 141 5.46 3.66 -4.45
N MET A 142 4.72 3.78 -3.34
CA MET A 142 4.61 2.74 -2.33
C MET A 142 3.96 1.46 -2.88
N TYR A 143 2.99 1.57 -3.78
CA TYR A 143 2.35 0.42 -4.42
C TYR A 143 3.33 -0.29 -5.38
N VAL A 144 4.01 0.47 -6.24
CA VAL A 144 4.97 -0.07 -7.21
C VAL A 144 6.22 -0.65 -6.55
N SER A 145 6.61 -0.16 -5.36
CA SER A 145 7.73 -0.74 -4.61
C SER A 145 7.43 -2.13 -4.02
N ASN A 146 6.21 -2.67 -4.20
CA ASN A 146 5.79 -3.99 -3.75
C ASN A 146 6.25 -4.32 -2.30
N PRO A 147 5.93 -3.46 -1.31
CA PRO A 147 6.37 -3.68 0.06
C PRO A 147 5.70 -4.93 0.59
N THR A 148 6.51 -5.94 0.91
CA THR A 148 6.01 -7.19 1.48
C THR A 148 6.03 -7.08 3.01
N VAL A 149 4.86 -7.23 3.63
CA VAL A 149 4.73 -7.30 5.08
C VAL A 149 4.61 -8.76 5.48
N SER A 150 5.64 -9.29 6.15
CA SER A 150 5.59 -10.63 6.73
C SER A 150 4.89 -10.60 8.08
N GLN A 151 3.73 -11.24 8.20
CA GLN A 151 3.10 -11.49 9.49
C GLN A 151 3.48 -12.88 9.97
N VAL A 152 4.16 -12.97 11.11
CA VAL A 152 4.52 -14.24 11.73
C VAL A 152 3.39 -14.64 12.68
N SER A 153 2.74 -15.76 12.41
CA SER A 153 1.78 -16.38 13.32
C SER A 153 2.35 -17.68 13.84
N PHE A 154 2.29 -17.88 15.17
CA PHE A 154 2.74 -19.09 15.81
C PHE A 154 1.56 -20.06 15.92
N LEU A 155 1.47 -20.98 14.97
CA LEU A 155 0.50 -22.06 14.99
C LEU A 155 1.17 -23.27 15.64
N ILE A 156 0.83 -23.54 16.90
CA ILE A 156 1.27 -24.75 17.59
C ILE A 156 0.31 -25.86 17.19
N ASN A 157 0.77 -26.76 16.33
CA ASN A 157 0.00 -27.94 15.93
C ASN A 157 -0.19 -28.87 17.14
N GLU A 158 -1.42 -29.33 17.38
CA GLU A 158 -1.74 -30.28 18.46
C GLU A 158 -0.96 -31.59 18.35
N LYS A 159 -0.54 -31.96 17.14
CA LYS A 159 0.25 -33.15 16.84
C LYS A 159 1.76 -32.96 16.99
N GLY A 160 2.22 -31.77 17.41
CA GLY A 160 3.64 -31.44 17.51
C GLY A 160 4.29 -31.04 16.18
N MET A 161 5.62 -30.84 16.21
CA MET A 161 6.45 -30.56 15.04
C MET A 161 7.33 -31.76 14.70
N ASP A 162 7.64 -31.96 13.42
CA ASP A 162 8.57 -32.98 12.97
C ASP A 162 9.97 -32.72 13.52
N PHE A 163 10.66 -33.80 13.92
CA PHE A 163 12.03 -33.70 14.40
C PHE A 163 12.97 -33.33 13.23
N PRO A 164 13.81 -32.28 13.36
CA PRO A 164 14.68 -31.85 12.27
C PRO A 164 15.80 -32.85 12.03
N ALA A 165 16.34 -32.85 10.81
CA ALA A 165 17.59 -33.56 10.55
C ALA A 165 18.73 -32.90 11.34
N VAL A 166 19.39 -33.67 12.20
CA VAL A 166 20.55 -33.21 12.97
C VAL A 166 21.81 -33.76 12.32
N THR A 167 22.67 -32.87 11.82
CA THR A 167 23.99 -33.22 11.28
C THR A 167 25.05 -32.84 12.30
N ILE A 168 25.82 -33.84 12.75
CA ILE A 168 26.94 -33.65 13.67
C ILE A 168 28.23 -33.88 12.89
N CYS A 169 29.13 -32.88 12.89
CA CYS A 169 30.45 -32.98 12.27
C CYS A 169 31.53 -32.90 13.35
N ASN A 170 32.62 -33.63 13.16
CA ASN A 170 33.82 -33.46 13.98
C ASN A 170 34.53 -32.16 13.56
N PHE A 171 35.00 -31.36 14.52
CA PHE A 171 35.79 -30.16 14.25
C PHE A 171 37.11 -30.46 13.54
N ASN A 172 37.62 -31.69 13.69
CA ASN A 172 38.83 -32.12 13.02
C ASN A 172 38.51 -32.63 11.60
N PRO A 173 38.91 -31.93 10.53
CA PRO A 173 38.59 -32.32 9.15
C PRO A 173 39.42 -33.52 8.66
N ILE A 174 40.51 -33.89 9.33
CA ILE A 174 41.44 -34.93 8.86
C ILE A 174 41.86 -35.87 10.00
N LYS A 175 41.72 -37.18 9.81
CA LYS A 175 42.23 -38.18 10.76
C LYS A 175 43.76 -38.19 10.83
N LYS A 176 44.33 -38.18 12.05
CA LYS A 176 45.79 -38.29 12.26
C LYS A 176 46.39 -39.57 11.66
N SER A 177 45.64 -40.67 11.64
CA SER A 177 46.06 -41.93 11.02
C SER A 177 46.19 -41.83 9.50
N TYR A 178 45.37 -41.00 8.86
CA TYR A 178 45.41 -40.77 7.42
C TYR A 178 46.68 -40.01 7.03
N ILE A 179 47.00 -38.92 7.73
CA ILE A 179 48.25 -38.17 7.51
C ILE A 179 49.49 -39.05 7.73
N LYS A 180 49.50 -39.90 8.75
CA LYS A 180 50.61 -40.83 8.98
C LYS A 180 50.82 -41.81 7.83
N LYS A 181 49.75 -42.26 7.17
CA LYS A 181 49.83 -43.15 6.00
C LYS A 181 50.39 -42.41 4.78
N LEU A 182 49.94 -41.19 4.54
CA LEU A 182 50.45 -40.35 3.44
C LEU A 182 51.93 -40.00 3.64
N ASN A 183 52.31 -39.61 4.85
CA ASN A 183 53.71 -39.30 5.16
C ASN A 183 54.63 -40.54 5.04
N ALA A 184 54.09 -41.77 5.21
CA ALA A 184 54.88 -42.99 5.02
C ALA A 184 55.36 -43.19 3.56
N SER A 185 54.67 -42.60 2.57
CA SER A 185 55.12 -42.58 1.17
C SER A 185 56.31 -41.63 0.95
N GLY A 186 56.53 -40.66 1.84
CA GLY A 186 57.67 -39.73 1.82
C GLY A 186 57.56 -38.58 0.81
N ASP A 187 56.47 -38.50 0.06
CA ASP A 187 56.18 -37.52 -0.98
C ASP A 187 55.20 -36.41 -0.52
N PHE A 188 54.50 -36.62 0.59
CA PHE A 188 53.56 -35.66 1.17
C PHE A 188 54.24 -34.69 2.16
N SER A 189 54.33 -33.41 1.77
CA SER A 189 55.01 -32.36 2.55
C SER A 189 54.09 -31.68 3.58
N ASP A 190 54.67 -31.18 4.68
CA ASP A 190 53.93 -30.41 5.69
C ASP A 190 53.35 -29.09 5.12
N HIS A 191 54.08 -28.41 4.23
CA HIS A 191 53.57 -27.21 3.55
C HIS A 191 52.36 -27.48 2.65
N LEU A 192 52.29 -28.69 2.08
CA LEU A 192 51.11 -29.12 1.32
C LEU A 192 49.92 -29.34 2.26
N LEU A 193 50.15 -29.96 3.41
CA LEU A 193 49.09 -30.17 4.40
C LEU A 193 48.52 -28.85 4.92
N GLU A 194 49.38 -27.87 5.24
CA GLU A 194 48.97 -26.54 5.68
C GLU A 194 48.12 -25.85 4.61
N TYR A 195 48.57 -25.86 3.35
CA TYR A 195 47.83 -25.28 2.24
C TYR A 195 46.45 -25.95 2.03
N LEU A 196 46.37 -27.27 2.16
CA LEU A 196 45.11 -28.00 2.07
C LEU A 196 44.16 -27.60 3.20
N ILE A 197 44.62 -27.59 4.46
CA ILE A 197 43.80 -27.16 5.61
C ILE A 197 43.34 -25.72 5.44
N GLU A 198 44.22 -24.87 4.93
CA GLU A 198 43.94 -23.47 4.66
C GLU A 198 42.87 -23.27 3.58
N SER A 199 42.80 -24.16 2.59
CA SER A 199 41.73 -24.18 1.58
C SER A 199 40.33 -24.50 2.13
N LEU A 200 40.23 -25.08 3.34
CA LEU A 200 38.95 -25.33 4.03
C LEU A 200 38.52 -24.17 4.94
N MET A 201 39.40 -23.21 5.22
CA MET A 201 39.08 -22.12 6.14
C MET A 201 38.11 -21.13 5.49
N ASP A 202 37.24 -20.54 6.32
CA ASP A 202 36.45 -19.39 5.87
C ASP A 202 37.39 -18.22 5.52
N THR A 203 37.02 -17.46 4.50
CA THR A 203 37.72 -16.28 3.97
C THR A 203 38.21 -15.32 5.05
N ARG A 204 37.45 -15.13 6.14
CA ARG A 204 37.85 -14.29 7.28
C ARG A 204 39.00 -14.89 8.08
N ALA A 205 38.96 -16.19 8.35
CA ALA A 205 40.01 -16.90 9.09
C ALA A 205 41.28 -16.99 8.25
N LEU A 206 41.12 -17.24 6.93
CA LEU A 206 42.20 -17.21 5.96
C LEU A 206 42.92 -15.85 6.00
N TYR A 207 42.21 -14.74 5.78
CA TYR A 207 42.85 -13.41 5.72
C TYR A 207 43.54 -12.99 7.04
N GLY A 208 43.02 -13.45 8.19
CA GLY A 208 43.60 -13.13 9.50
C GLY A 208 44.84 -13.95 9.87
N ASN A 209 44.95 -15.17 9.35
CA ASN A 209 45.98 -16.14 9.76
C ASN A 209 46.99 -16.47 8.65
N ALA A 210 46.65 -16.25 7.39
CA ALA A 210 47.47 -16.60 6.23
C ALA A 210 48.68 -15.67 6.10
N ASP A 211 49.87 -16.26 5.95
CA ASP A 211 51.03 -15.57 5.41
C ASP A 211 51.10 -15.81 3.90
N ARG A 212 51.07 -14.72 3.12
CA ARG A 212 51.15 -14.79 1.66
C ARG A 212 52.39 -15.54 1.17
N ALA A 213 53.53 -15.41 1.87
CA ALA A 213 54.76 -16.10 1.48
C ALA A 213 54.60 -17.62 1.65
N GLN A 214 54.04 -18.07 2.77
CA GLN A 214 53.71 -19.48 3.04
C GLN A 214 52.71 -20.04 2.02
N LEU A 215 51.71 -19.26 1.65
CA LEU A 215 50.68 -19.65 0.67
C LEU A 215 51.27 -20.01 -0.69
N HIS A 216 52.26 -19.22 -1.16
CA HIS A 216 52.96 -19.50 -2.41
C HIS A 216 53.85 -20.74 -2.35
N VAL A 217 54.40 -21.06 -1.17
CA VAL A 217 55.18 -22.30 -0.97
C VAL A 217 54.24 -23.51 -1.00
N GLY A 218 53.10 -23.43 -0.31
CA GLY A 218 52.06 -24.45 -0.32
C GLY A 218 51.47 -24.72 -1.70
N ASP A 219 51.18 -23.66 -2.46
CA ASP A 219 50.69 -23.76 -3.84
C ASP A 219 51.71 -24.48 -4.76
N ARG A 220 53.00 -24.17 -4.63
CA ARG A 220 54.05 -24.89 -5.35
C ARG A 220 54.13 -26.35 -4.93
N ALA A 221 54.03 -26.64 -3.63
CA ALA A 221 54.05 -28.01 -3.13
C ALA A 221 52.87 -28.83 -3.66
N LEU A 222 51.69 -28.21 -3.79
CA LEU A 222 50.51 -28.82 -4.40
C LEU A 222 50.74 -29.13 -5.88
N GLN A 223 51.31 -28.20 -6.65
CA GLN A 223 51.60 -28.42 -8.07
C GLN A 223 52.56 -29.61 -8.27
N VAL A 224 53.66 -29.65 -7.50
CA VAL A 224 54.62 -30.77 -7.56
C VAL A 224 53.97 -32.10 -7.17
N TYR A 225 53.08 -32.10 -6.18
CA TYR A 225 52.36 -33.30 -5.77
C TYR A 225 51.36 -33.76 -6.84
N GLN A 226 50.70 -32.83 -7.54
CA GLN A 226 49.78 -33.15 -8.64
C GLN A 226 50.50 -33.68 -9.88
N GLU A 227 51.73 -33.26 -10.13
CA GLU A 227 52.56 -33.81 -11.21
C GLU A 227 52.88 -35.30 -10.99
N SER A 228 53.14 -35.70 -9.73
CA SER A 228 53.38 -37.10 -9.38
C SER A 228 52.08 -37.90 -9.17
N HIS A 229 50.98 -37.24 -8.82
CA HIS A 229 49.67 -37.84 -8.57
C HIS A 229 48.57 -37.19 -9.44
N PRO A 230 48.43 -37.59 -10.71
CA PRO A 230 47.48 -36.96 -11.64
C PRO A 230 46.01 -37.15 -11.25
N ASN A 231 45.70 -38.13 -10.39
CA ASN A 231 44.36 -38.37 -9.86
C ASN A 231 44.05 -37.58 -8.58
N PHE A 232 45.00 -36.80 -8.06
CA PHE A 232 44.82 -36.06 -6.83
C PHE A 232 43.90 -34.85 -7.02
N THR A 233 42.87 -34.75 -6.18
CA THR A 233 42.00 -33.57 -6.09
C THR A 233 41.85 -33.16 -4.63
N ILE A 234 41.79 -31.84 -4.37
CA ILE A 234 41.63 -31.31 -3.00
C ILE A 234 40.33 -31.82 -2.37
N THR A 235 39.24 -31.83 -3.14
CA THR A 235 37.94 -32.37 -2.69
C THR A 235 38.00 -33.87 -2.42
N GLY A 236 38.67 -34.64 -3.28
CA GLY A 236 38.88 -36.08 -3.08
C GLY A 236 39.68 -36.36 -1.81
N PHE A 237 40.75 -35.61 -1.59
CA PHE A 237 41.56 -35.69 -0.37
C PHE A 237 40.69 -35.53 0.88
N PHE A 238 39.83 -34.51 0.96
CA PHE A 238 38.99 -34.29 2.13
C PHE A 238 37.87 -35.33 2.30
N ASN A 239 37.32 -35.84 1.20
CA ASN A 239 36.35 -36.94 1.25
C ASN A 239 36.98 -38.23 1.80
N GLU A 240 38.26 -38.48 1.52
CA GLU A 240 39.00 -39.65 2.00
C GLU A 240 39.62 -39.46 3.40
N ALA A 241 39.92 -38.22 3.77
CA ALA A 241 40.58 -37.84 5.02
C ALA A 241 39.65 -37.84 6.26
N GLY A 242 38.35 -37.65 6.05
CA GLY A 242 37.30 -37.59 7.08
C GLY A 242 37.00 -38.92 7.75
#